data_AF-A0A0Q7MG79-F1
#
_entry.id   AF-A0A0Q7MG79-F1
#
_cell.length_a   1.000
_cell.length_b   1.000
_cell.length_c   1.000
_cell.angle_alpha   90.00
_cell.angle_beta   90.00
_cell.angle_gamma   90.00
#
_symmetry.space_group_name_H-M   'P 1'
#
loop_
_entity.id
_entity.type
_entity.pdbx_description
1 polymer ?
#
loop_
_entity_poly.entity_id
_entity_poly.type
_entity_poly.pdbx_seq_one_letter_code
_entity_poly.pdbx_strand_id
1 'polypeptide(L)' 'MSNVVSIQDHQERVWLEYVAAQSRAQQSQSMKDGIAAGRAWRKWLALFMSDDQRSFVGDDRRHSA' A
#
# COMPACT_ATOMS: atom_id res chain seq x y z
N MET A 1 -3.05 -9.87 -27.15
CA MET A 1 -2.03 -10.17 -26.12
C MET A 1 -2.66 -9.92 -24.77
N SER A 2 -3.10 -10.96 -24.07
CA SER A 2 -3.65 -10.80 -22.72
C SER A 2 -2.52 -10.42 -21.78
N ASN A 3 -2.60 -9.20 -21.24
CA ASN A 3 -1.66 -8.65 -20.27
C ASN A 3 -1.92 -9.31 -18.90
N VAL A 4 -1.60 -10.60 -18.79
CA VAL A 4 -1.72 -11.33 -17.53
C VAL A 4 -0.52 -10.92 -16.67
N VAL A 5 -0.70 -9.84 -15.91
CA VAL A 5 0.23 -9.50 -14.84
C VAL A 5 0.13 -10.60 -13.79
N SER A 6 1.24 -11.27 -13.50
CA SER A 6 1.26 -12.31 -12.46
C SER A 6 0.90 -11.68 -11.11
N ILE A 7 0.16 -12.42 -10.28
CA ILE A 7 -0.11 -12.03 -8.88
C ILE A 7 1.22 -11.72 -8.16
N GLN A 8 2.27 -12.49 -8.48
CA GLN A 8 3.61 -12.29 -7.93
C GLN A 8 4.23 -10.97 -8.37
N ASP A 9 4.15 -10.62 -9.66
CA ASP A 9 4.65 -9.34 -10.18
C ASP A 9 3.91 -8.16 -9.53
N HIS A 10 2.61 -8.30 -9.30
CA HIS A 10 1.82 -7.29 -8.62
C HIS A 10 2.27 -7.11 -7.16
N GLN A 11 2.48 -8.21 -6.43
CA GLN A 11 2.97 -8.19 -5.05
C GLN A 11 4.36 -7.56 -4.96
N GLU A 12 5.28 -7.96 -5.84
CA GLU A 12 6.64 -7.44 -5.89
C GLU A 12 6.66 -5.95 -6.21
N ARG A 13 5.88 -5.50 -7.19
CA ARG A 13 5.76 -4.07 -7.53
C ARG A 13 5.30 -3.24 -6.33
N VAL A 14 4.27 -3.68 -5.62
CA VAL A 14 3.73 -2.95 -4.46
C VAL A 14 4.70 -3.00 -3.26
N TRP A 15 5.44 -4.11 -3.11
CA TRP A 15 6.51 -4.22 -2.13
C TRP A 15 7.65 -3.22 -2.40
N LEU A 16 8.12 -3.14 -3.65
CA LEU A 16 9.17 -2.20 -4.07
C LEU A 16 8.74 -0.73 -3.90
N GLU A 17 7.47 -0.41 -4.16
CA GLU A 17 6.90 0.91 -3.88
C GLU A 17 7.03 1.29 -2.40
N TYR A 18 6.72 0.36 -1.48
CA TYR A 18 6.91 0.57 -0.05
C TYR A 18 8.38 0.76 0.34
N VAL A 19 9.26 -0.13 -0.12
CA VAL A 19 10.71 -0.04 0.17
C VAL A 19 11.28 1.31 -0.29
N ALA A 20 10.92 1.76 -1.49
CA ALA A 20 11.38 3.05 -2.01
C ALA A 20 10.81 4.25 -1.23
N ALA A 21 9.58 4.17 -0.74
CA ALA A 21 8.98 5.23 0.08
C ALA A 21 9.59 5.26 1.50
N GLN A 22 9.82 4.08 2.09
CA GLN A 22 10.45 3.94 3.40
C GLN A 22 11.90 4.45 3.38
N SER A 23 12.67 4.08 2.36
CA SER A 23 14.04 4.57 2.20
C SER A 23 14.09 6.10 2.08
N ARG A 24 13.18 6.69 1.30
CA ARG A 24 13.06 8.17 1.20
C ARG A 24 12.70 8.81 2.53
N ALA A 25 11.76 8.23 3.28
CA ALA A 25 11.39 8.75 4.60
C ALA A 25 12.54 8.70 5.61
N GLN A 26 13.36 7.64 5.57
CA GLN A 26 14.56 7.53 6.41
C GLN A 26 15.62 8.57 6.04
N GLN A 27 15.83 8.79 4.74
CA GLN A 27 16.81 9.78 4.25
C GLN A 27 16.38 11.22 4.54
N SER A 28 15.11 11.54 4.33
CA SER A 28 14.61 12.92 4.46
C SER A 28 14.22 13.29 5.89
N GLN A 29 13.93 12.30 6.74
CA GLN A 29 13.36 12.47 8.09
C GLN A 29 12.09 13.33 8.10
N SER A 30 11.43 13.48 6.95
CA SER A 30 10.23 14.31 6.79
C SER A 30 8.98 13.52 7.15
N MET A 31 8.10 14.15 7.93
CA MET A 31 6.79 13.57 8.25
C MET A 31 5.97 13.28 6.99
N LYS A 32 6.09 14.10 5.94
CA LYS A 32 5.37 13.90 4.67
C LYS A 32 5.79 12.59 4.00
N ASP A 33 7.08 12.29 4.00
CA ASP A 33 7.61 11.05 3.42
C ASP A 33 7.29 9.85 4.32
N GLY A 34 7.28 10.04 5.65
CA GLY A 34 6.79 9.03 6.60
C GLY A 34 5.32 8.64 6.33
N ILE A 35 4.45 9.61 6.08
CA ILE A 35 3.05 9.37 5.69
C ILE A 35 2.97 8.62 4.35
N ALA A 36 3.80 9.00 3.37
CA ALA A 36 3.85 8.31 2.08
C ALA A 36 4.27 6.83 2.23
N ALA A 37 5.29 6.56 3.06
CA ALA A 37 5.71 5.20 3.39
C ALA A 37 4.58 4.40 4.07
N GLY A 38 3.89 5.00 5.05
CA GLY A 38 2.74 4.36 5.71
C GLY A 38 1.57 4.07 4.77
N ARG A 39 1.33 4.91 3.76
CA ARG A 39 0.33 4.65 2.71
C ARG A 39 0.74 3.49 1.81
N ALA A 40 2.00 3.44 1.39
CA ALA A 40 2.52 2.34 0.58
C ALA A 40 2.47 1.00 1.35
N TRP A 41 2.80 1.03 2.65
CA TRP A 41 2.66 -0.12 3.53
C TRP A 41 1.22 -0.65 3.60
N ARG A 42 0.24 0.24 3.81
CA ARG A 42 -1.18 -0.15 3.82
C ARG A 42 -1.60 -0.78 2.49
N LYS A 43 -1.14 -0.23 1.36
CA LYS A 43 -1.43 -0.77 0.02
C LYS A 43 -0.87 -2.19 -0.14
N TRP A 44 0.33 -2.46 0.36
CA TRP A 44 0.93 -3.80 0.35
C TRP A 44 0.14 -4.79 1.21
N LEU A 45 -0.21 -4.41 2.44
CA LEU A 45 -1.02 -5.26 3.33
C LEU A 45 -2.38 -5.61 2.73
N ALA A 46 -3.02 -4.68 2.03
CA ALA A 46 -4.33 -4.89 1.42
C ALA A 46 -4.37 -6.04 0.40
N LEU A 47 -3.22 -6.47 -0.15
CA LEU A 47 -3.11 -7.61 -1.06
C LEU A 47 -3.36 -8.96 -0.37
N PHE A 48 -3.22 -9.01 0.96
CA PHE A 48 -3.31 -10.23 1.76
C PHE A 48 -4.55 -10.22 2.67
N MET A 49 -5.35 -9.16 2.61
CA MET A 49 -6.54 -9.00 3.44
C MET A 49 -7.79 -9.44 2.69
N SER A 50 -8.71 -10.09 3.39
CA SER A 50 -10.08 -10.27 2.92
C SER A 50 -10.81 -8.93 2.85
N ASP A 51 -11.94 -8.89 2.14
CA ASP A 51 -12.76 -7.67 2.05
C ASP A 51 -13.29 -7.24 3.42
N ASP A 52 -13.66 -8.19 4.28
CA ASP A 52 -14.07 -7.93 5.67
C ASP A 52 -12.95 -7.28 6.49
N GLN A 53 -11.73 -7.82 6.38
CA GLN A 53 -10.55 -7.26 7.04
C GLN A 53 -10.23 -5.85 6.52
N ARG A 54 -10.40 -5.61 5.22
CA ARG A 54 -10.15 -4.31 4.59
C ARG A 54 -11.18 -3.26 5.05
N SER A 55 -12.45 -3.65 5.16
CA SER A 55 -13.52 -2.81 5.69
C SER A 55 -13.24 -2.38 7.14
N PHE A 56 -12.88 -3.33 8.02
CA PHE A 56 -12.56 -3.07 9.42
C PHE A 56 -11.43 -2.06 9.62
N VAL A 57 -10.40 -2.08 8.76
CA VAL A 57 -9.25 -1.15 8.85
C VAL A 57 -9.59 0.27 8.35
N GLY A 58 -10.79 0.50 7.81
CA GLY A 58 -11.36 1.83 7.60
C GLY A 58 -11.39 2.33 6.15
N ASP A 59 -11.72 1.47 5.17
CA ASP A 59 -12.31 1.99 3.91
C ASP A 59 -13.76 2.49 4.13
N ASP A 60 -14.29 2.34 5.36
CA ASP A 60 -15.58 2.86 5.82
C ASP A 60 -15.62 4.40 6.01
N ARG A 61 -14.60 5.12 5.54
CA ARG A 61 -14.67 6.58 5.36
C ARG A 61 -15.52 7.00 4.14
N ARG A 62 -16.07 6.04 3.39
CA ARG A 62 -16.92 6.29 2.21
C ARG A 62 -18.43 6.15 2.47
N HIS A 63 -18.85 5.72 3.66
CA HIS A 63 -20.27 5.62 4.05
C HIS A 63 -20.68 6.72 5.04
N SER A 64 -20.32 7.96 4.73
CA SER A 64 -20.92 9.15 5.36
C SER A 64 -21.24 10.16 4.27
N ALA A 65 -22.33 9.88 3.54
CA ALA A 65 -23.03 10.81 2.67
C ALA A 65 -24.52 10.75 3.05
#